data_AF-A0A7K0ERV4-F1
#
_entry.id   AF-A0A7K0ERV4-F1
#
_cell.length_a   1.000
_cell.length_b   1.000
_cell.length_c   1.000
_cell.angle_alpha   90.00
_cell.angle_beta   90.00
_cell.angle_gamma   90.00
#
_symmetry.space_group_name_H-M   'P 1'
#
loop_
_entity.id
_entity.type
_entity.pdbx_description
1 polymer ?
#
loop_
_entity_poly.entity_id
_entity_poly.type
_entity_poly.pdbx_seq_one_letter_code
_entity_poly.pdbx_strand_id
1 'polypeptide(L)'
;MTKFKPWICCFCLMGLLALAGCQPDSLGPGQIRLKLGDQPEWAVLDWNDRDWSATNGTSRQQIFWVRFHFRLDTATRVRKPLGVRIVALGSFDAFWDGRLLGHNGQVGPTKTAERPGQHATYWYLSGPDTEPGEHVLALRVSNFHSRAGCSFYNARIEHEPDRVRASLQTVAWMSMLAGAFLIGAFYYLVLSLHNRREPLFRLFSLICGLFFGLLVAEYVPFVWPYRYDLQTPRLKVIGLLTLSISLLVPSFLNQQFALFNPKRFTGLLLLLLLGIYLYFYGRYDFTAQLLSLTMGVSALLIAVLAVQRKRKGAVSILVSVILSGLCAFLFYYDYSLYLSFGFLLLTMLYGLVIRSREIDQAYQETLLLSERLKTELLKKSIQPHFLLNTLTSLIDWIEESPRQGVVFIEALASEFRLLSQMVDVRLVPITHEIELCKSHLAVMRFRKEINYVWEDSGIDPTESLPPALLHTVLENGITHSLPLADGTVRFHLSFQRNEHDRQYQFRTQAVNRTSGDKPKTGTGWKYMKARLTESYGRNWALRSEANEEGWLTHLTIYANSNH
;
A
#
# COMPACT_ATOMS: atom_id res chain seq x y z
N MET A 1 22.07 -1.69 -8.40
CA MET A 1 21.45 -1.28 -9.69
C MET A 1 21.60 -2.45 -10.66
N THR A 2 20.58 -3.29 -10.78
CA THR A 2 20.55 -4.38 -11.76
C THR A 2 20.27 -3.77 -13.13
N LYS A 3 21.23 -3.90 -14.07
CA LYS A 3 21.10 -3.42 -15.45
C LYS A 3 19.88 -4.10 -16.11
N PHE A 4 18.79 -3.35 -16.27
CA PHE A 4 17.64 -3.76 -17.07
C PHE A 4 18.15 -3.92 -18.52
N LYS A 5 18.23 -5.15 -19.03
CA LYS A 5 18.75 -5.41 -20.39
C LYS A 5 17.70 -4.96 -21.41
N PRO A 6 18.04 -4.06 -22.35
CA PRO A 6 17.09 -3.49 -23.32
C PRO A 6 16.41 -4.54 -24.21
N TRP A 7 17.04 -5.70 -24.40
CA TRP A 7 16.46 -6.78 -25.19
C TRP A 7 15.22 -7.42 -24.55
N ILE A 8 15.09 -7.42 -23.20
CA ILE A 8 13.88 -7.91 -22.53
C ILE A 8 12.68 -6.99 -22.83
N CYS A 9 12.90 -5.67 -22.86
CA CYS A 9 11.88 -4.72 -23.31
C CYS A 9 11.50 -4.95 -24.77
N CYS A 10 12.48 -5.13 -25.68
CA CYS A 10 12.18 -5.42 -27.09
C CYS A 10 11.43 -6.75 -27.28
N PHE A 11 11.76 -7.79 -26.50
CA PHE A 11 11.09 -9.08 -26.58
C PHE A 11 9.66 -9.03 -26.04
N CYS A 12 9.44 -8.30 -24.94
CA CYS A 12 8.08 -8.00 -24.46
C CYS A 12 7.30 -7.14 -25.46
N LEU A 13 7.94 -6.16 -26.12
CA LEU A 13 7.30 -5.31 -27.14
C LEU A 13 6.97 -6.09 -28.43
N MET A 14 7.83 -7.01 -28.86
CA MET A 14 7.58 -7.91 -29.99
C MET A 14 6.49 -8.94 -29.66
N GLY A 15 6.48 -9.49 -28.44
CA GLY A 15 5.39 -10.36 -27.97
C GLY A 15 4.04 -9.63 -27.88
N LEU A 16 4.07 -8.35 -27.51
CA LEU A 16 2.90 -7.45 -27.50
C LEU A 16 2.35 -7.21 -28.92
N LEU A 17 3.23 -6.96 -29.90
CA LEU A 17 2.82 -6.76 -31.29
C LEU A 17 2.28 -8.04 -31.96
N ALA A 18 2.74 -9.22 -31.54
CA ALA A 18 2.23 -10.50 -32.05
C ALA A 18 0.80 -10.83 -31.59
N LEU A 19 0.30 -10.20 -30.52
CA LEU A 19 -1.07 -10.38 -30.00
C LEU A 19 -2.11 -9.46 -30.69
N ALA A 20 -1.67 -8.54 -31.55
CA ALA A 20 -2.54 -7.52 -32.15
C ALA A 20 -3.44 -8.01 -33.30
N GLY A 21 -3.34 -9.28 -33.73
CA GLY A 21 -3.94 -9.71 -34.99
C GLY A 21 -4.66 -11.05 -34.93
N CYS A 22 -5.94 -11.05 -34.57
CA CYS A 22 -6.96 -11.92 -35.16
C CYS A 22 -8.32 -11.56 -34.56
N GLN A 23 -9.08 -10.68 -35.21
CA GLN A 23 -10.52 -10.68 -35.01
C GLN A 23 -11.10 -11.91 -35.73
N PRO A 24 -12.07 -12.62 -35.14
CA PRO A 24 -12.91 -13.53 -35.90
C PRO A 24 -13.73 -12.70 -36.89
N ASP A 25 -13.77 -13.14 -38.16
CA ASP A 25 -14.61 -12.53 -39.18
C ASP A 25 -16.07 -12.50 -38.68
N SER A 26 -16.62 -11.30 -38.48
CA SER A 26 -18.01 -11.09 -38.06
C SER A 26 -18.67 -10.09 -39.00
N LEU A 27 -19.86 -10.43 -39.47
CA LEU A 27 -20.66 -9.56 -40.33
C LEU A 27 -21.75 -8.89 -39.50
N GLY A 28 -21.72 -7.56 -39.46
CA GLY A 28 -22.77 -6.75 -38.84
C GLY A 28 -23.92 -6.46 -39.81
N PRO A 29 -25.06 -6.00 -39.30
CA PRO A 29 -26.19 -5.61 -40.12
C PRO A 29 -25.88 -4.29 -40.84
N GLY A 30 -26.23 -4.19 -42.11
CA GLY A 30 -26.10 -2.97 -42.90
C GLY A 30 -27.11 -1.90 -42.47
N GLN A 31 -28.31 -2.31 -42.03
CA GLN A 31 -29.34 -1.43 -41.51
C GLN A 31 -30.08 -2.06 -40.33
N ILE A 32 -30.51 -1.22 -39.38
CA ILE A 32 -31.35 -1.61 -38.24
C ILE A 32 -32.57 -0.69 -38.23
N ARG A 33 -33.76 -1.30 -38.20
CA ARG A 33 -35.05 -0.61 -38.24
C ARG A 33 -35.90 -1.06 -37.07
N LEU A 34 -36.50 -0.14 -36.34
CA LEU A 34 -37.37 -0.42 -35.19
C LEU A 34 -38.73 0.25 -35.34
N LYS A 35 -39.80 -0.50 -35.08
CA LYS A 35 -41.18 0.02 -35.05
C LYS A 35 -41.95 -0.52 -33.86
N LEU A 36 -42.68 0.37 -33.22
CA LEU A 36 -43.50 0.07 -32.05
C LEU A 36 -44.83 -0.54 -32.48
N GLY A 37 -45.30 -1.57 -31.75
CA GLY A 37 -46.53 -2.29 -32.06
C GLY A 37 -46.28 -3.79 -32.22
N ASP A 38 -47.34 -4.52 -32.51
CA ASP A 38 -47.32 -5.99 -32.56
C ASP A 38 -48.13 -6.52 -33.75
N GLN A 39 -47.64 -6.29 -34.96
CA GLN A 39 -48.26 -6.83 -36.18
C GLN A 39 -47.40 -7.99 -36.73
N PRO A 40 -47.94 -9.22 -36.83
CA PRO A 40 -47.19 -10.38 -37.33
C PRO A 40 -46.68 -10.24 -38.77
N GLU A 41 -47.36 -9.44 -39.60
CA GLU A 41 -46.99 -9.17 -41.00
C GLU A 41 -45.59 -8.54 -41.13
N TRP A 42 -45.11 -7.89 -40.07
CA TRP A 42 -43.78 -7.27 -40.05
C TRP A 42 -42.61 -8.27 -40.01
N ALA A 43 -42.88 -9.58 -39.89
CA ALA A 43 -41.88 -10.63 -40.04
C ALA A 43 -41.46 -10.89 -41.49
N VAL A 44 -42.32 -10.54 -42.46
CA VAL A 44 -42.14 -10.93 -43.87
C VAL A 44 -40.90 -10.27 -44.49
N LEU A 45 -40.16 -11.03 -45.31
CA LEU A 45 -38.95 -10.57 -45.99
C LEU A 45 -39.16 -9.23 -46.72
N ASP A 46 -40.14 -9.16 -47.63
CA ASP A 46 -40.36 -8.03 -48.53
C ASP A 46 -41.14 -6.85 -47.92
N TRP A 47 -41.35 -6.84 -46.59
CA TRP A 47 -42.02 -5.72 -45.95
C TRP A 47 -41.20 -4.43 -46.05
N ASN A 48 -41.84 -3.35 -46.50
CA ASN A 48 -41.20 -2.04 -46.57
C ASN A 48 -41.09 -1.40 -45.17
N ASP A 49 -39.87 -1.32 -44.65
CA ASP A 49 -39.56 -0.77 -43.32
C ASP A 49 -38.81 0.58 -43.37
N ARG A 50 -38.89 1.29 -44.52
CA ARG A 50 -38.24 2.61 -44.69
C ARG A 50 -38.79 3.68 -43.76
N ASP A 51 -40.06 3.57 -43.37
CA ASP A 51 -40.74 4.47 -42.42
C ASP A 51 -40.39 4.18 -40.95
N TRP A 52 -39.64 3.11 -40.68
CA TRP A 52 -39.29 2.71 -39.32
C TRP A 52 -38.13 3.54 -38.78
N SER A 53 -38.09 3.68 -37.46
CA SER A 53 -37.03 4.42 -36.78
C SER A 53 -35.69 3.71 -36.91
N ALA A 54 -34.65 4.43 -37.34
CA ALA A 54 -33.28 3.92 -37.46
C ALA A 54 -32.57 3.90 -36.09
N THR A 55 -33.07 3.09 -35.17
CA THR A 55 -32.52 2.90 -33.82
C THR A 55 -32.48 1.42 -33.47
N ASN A 56 -31.55 1.04 -32.60
CA ASN A 56 -31.39 -0.31 -32.08
C ASN A 56 -31.93 -0.45 -30.64
N GLY A 57 -32.76 0.50 -30.20
CA GLY A 57 -33.30 0.57 -28.86
C GLY A 57 -34.49 1.52 -28.73
N THR A 58 -35.30 1.27 -27.71
CA THR A 58 -36.48 2.03 -27.27
C THR A 58 -36.45 2.33 -25.77
N SER A 59 -36.93 3.51 -25.36
CA SER A 59 -37.12 3.84 -23.94
C SER A 59 -38.43 3.30 -23.35
N ARG A 60 -39.35 2.84 -24.20
CA ARG A 60 -40.69 2.36 -23.81
C ARG A 60 -40.68 0.86 -23.52
N GLN A 61 -41.45 0.46 -22.51
CA GLN A 61 -41.72 -0.94 -22.17
C GLN A 61 -43.00 -1.39 -22.88
N GLN A 62 -42.86 -2.14 -23.96
CA GLN A 62 -43.98 -2.62 -24.78
C GLN A 62 -43.50 -3.70 -25.75
N ILE A 63 -44.42 -4.23 -26.55
CA ILE A 63 -44.07 -5.04 -27.71
C ILE A 63 -43.67 -4.12 -28.88
N PHE A 64 -42.58 -4.47 -29.55
CA PHE A 64 -42.11 -3.79 -30.74
C PHE A 64 -41.33 -4.77 -31.62
N TRP A 65 -41.06 -4.36 -32.86
CA TRP A 65 -40.31 -5.14 -33.81
C TRP A 65 -39.00 -4.46 -34.18
N VAL A 66 -37.96 -5.26 -34.37
CA VAL A 66 -36.65 -4.82 -34.85
C VAL A 66 -36.25 -5.66 -36.05
N ARG A 67 -35.93 -5.01 -37.17
CA ARG A 67 -35.46 -5.64 -38.40
C ARG A 67 -33.99 -5.32 -38.62
N PHE A 68 -33.19 -6.36 -38.83
CA PHE A 68 -31.77 -6.28 -39.15
C PHE A 68 -31.57 -6.76 -40.58
N HIS A 69 -30.98 -5.91 -41.41
CA HIS A 69 -30.69 -6.21 -42.82
C HIS A 69 -29.25 -6.67 -42.96
N PHE A 70 -29.03 -7.86 -43.49
CA PHE A 70 -27.72 -8.44 -43.74
C PHE A 70 -27.53 -8.70 -45.22
N ARG A 71 -26.33 -8.42 -45.73
CA ARG A 71 -25.94 -8.76 -47.10
C ARG A 71 -24.87 -9.84 -47.06
N LEU A 72 -25.22 -11.03 -47.55
CA LEU A 72 -24.29 -12.15 -47.67
C LEU A 72 -23.70 -12.18 -49.09
N ASP A 73 -22.38 -12.18 -49.19
CA ASP A 73 -21.69 -12.29 -50.47
C ASP A 73 -21.21 -13.73 -50.71
N THR A 74 -20.92 -14.09 -51.96
CA THR A 74 -20.38 -15.42 -52.31
C THR A 74 -19.11 -15.78 -51.55
N ALA A 75 -18.30 -14.80 -51.17
CA ALA A 75 -17.10 -15.00 -50.34
C ALA A 75 -17.42 -15.44 -48.89
N THR A 76 -18.58 -15.05 -48.36
CA THR A 76 -19.02 -15.34 -46.98
C THR A 76 -19.39 -16.83 -46.80
N ARG A 77 -19.77 -17.51 -47.89
CA ARG A 77 -20.23 -18.92 -47.88
C ARG A 77 -19.09 -19.94 -47.85
N VAL A 78 -17.89 -19.59 -48.35
CA VAL A 78 -16.92 -20.59 -48.84
C VAL A 78 -16.17 -21.36 -47.74
N ARG A 79 -16.18 -20.94 -46.47
CA ARG A 79 -15.20 -21.52 -45.53
C ARG A 79 -15.76 -22.26 -44.32
N LYS A 80 -16.90 -21.88 -43.71
CA LYS A 80 -17.29 -22.45 -42.40
C LYS A 80 -18.80 -22.25 -42.05
N PRO A 81 -19.41 -23.06 -41.15
CA PRO A 81 -20.85 -22.96 -40.80
C PRO A 81 -21.22 -21.63 -40.12
N LEU A 82 -22.18 -20.90 -40.69
CA LEU A 82 -22.60 -19.60 -40.19
C LEU A 82 -23.72 -19.72 -39.14
N GLY A 83 -23.77 -18.75 -38.25
CA GLY A 83 -24.89 -18.59 -37.34
C GLY A 83 -25.06 -17.14 -36.90
N VAL A 84 -26.26 -16.84 -36.43
CA VAL A 84 -26.64 -15.51 -35.97
C VAL A 84 -26.54 -15.47 -34.47
N ARG A 85 -25.71 -14.55 -33.97
CA ARG A 85 -25.66 -14.19 -32.57
C ARG A 85 -26.58 -13.01 -32.31
N ILE A 86 -27.53 -13.16 -31.39
CA ILE A 86 -28.45 -12.08 -31.00
C ILE A 86 -28.21 -11.73 -29.55
N VAL A 87 -27.95 -10.45 -29.29
CA VAL A 87 -27.85 -9.85 -27.97
C VAL A 87 -29.03 -8.91 -27.78
N ALA A 88 -29.87 -9.18 -26.79
CA ALA A 88 -31.12 -8.46 -26.58
C ALA A 88 -31.43 -8.26 -25.10
N LEU A 89 -31.97 -7.09 -24.77
CA LEU A 89 -32.52 -6.76 -23.44
C LEU A 89 -34.04 -6.93 -23.42
N GLY A 90 -34.50 -8.09 -23.88
CA GLY A 90 -35.90 -8.45 -23.98
C GLY A 90 -36.07 -9.92 -24.35
N SER A 91 -37.23 -10.48 -24.08
CA SER A 91 -37.65 -11.75 -24.67
C SER A 91 -38.05 -11.51 -26.12
N PHE A 92 -37.79 -12.48 -27.00
CA PHE A 92 -38.08 -12.29 -28.42
C PHE A 92 -38.41 -13.57 -29.17
N ASP A 93 -39.22 -13.41 -30.21
CA ASP A 93 -39.43 -14.37 -31.29
C ASP A 93 -38.61 -13.90 -32.49
N ALA A 94 -37.75 -14.76 -33.03
CA ALA A 94 -36.86 -14.43 -34.13
C ALA A 94 -37.30 -15.08 -35.43
N PHE A 95 -37.36 -14.28 -36.49
CA PHE A 95 -37.75 -14.70 -37.83
C PHE A 95 -36.62 -14.37 -38.80
N TRP A 96 -36.14 -15.39 -39.52
CA TRP A 96 -35.16 -15.25 -40.61
C TRP A 96 -35.89 -15.35 -41.94
N ASP A 97 -35.87 -14.29 -42.74
CA ASP A 97 -36.59 -14.17 -44.01
C ASP A 97 -38.07 -14.58 -43.92
N GLY A 98 -38.72 -14.20 -42.82
CA GLY A 98 -40.11 -14.54 -42.51
C GLY A 98 -40.36 -15.93 -41.92
N ARG A 99 -39.34 -16.80 -41.82
CA ARG A 99 -39.43 -18.11 -41.17
C ARG A 99 -39.00 -18.04 -39.71
N LEU A 100 -39.78 -18.65 -38.81
CA LEU A 100 -39.44 -18.68 -37.39
C LEU A 100 -38.15 -19.47 -37.16
N LEU A 101 -37.12 -18.78 -36.67
CA LEU A 101 -35.81 -19.35 -36.31
C LEU A 101 -35.82 -19.92 -34.88
N GLY A 102 -36.50 -19.23 -33.96
CA GLY A 102 -36.61 -19.68 -32.58
C GLY A 102 -37.16 -18.62 -31.62
N HIS A 103 -37.26 -19.01 -30.35
CA HIS A 103 -37.73 -18.16 -29.26
C HIS A 103 -36.66 -18.02 -28.19
N ASN A 104 -36.57 -16.83 -27.60
CA ASN A 104 -35.73 -16.58 -26.43
C ASN A 104 -36.58 -16.01 -25.28
N GLY A 105 -36.96 -16.86 -24.35
CA GLY A 105 -37.98 -16.54 -23.35
C GLY A 105 -39.39 -16.65 -23.93
N GLN A 106 -40.34 -15.89 -23.37
CA GLN A 106 -41.71 -15.83 -23.85
C GLN A 106 -42.13 -14.37 -24.01
N VAL A 107 -42.45 -13.97 -25.26
CA VAL A 107 -42.97 -12.63 -25.56
C VAL A 107 -44.37 -12.48 -24.98
N GLY A 108 -44.61 -11.38 -24.28
CA GLY A 108 -45.92 -11.08 -23.68
C GLY A 108 -46.25 -9.60 -23.70
N PRO A 109 -47.55 -9.22 -23.71
CA PRO A 109 -47.99 -7.83 -23.72
C PRO A 109 -47.90 -7.13 -22.36
N THR A 110 -47.55 -7.87 -21.31
CA THR A 110 -47.43 -7.37 -19.94
C THR A 110 -46.26 -8.02 -19.23
N LYS A 111 -45.80 -7.41 -18.13
CA LYS A 111 -44.70 -7.94 -17.30
C LYS A 111 -44.96 -9.36 -16.75
N THR A 112 -46.21 -9.71 -16.47
CA THR A 112 -46.58 -11.04 -15.95
C THR A 112 -46.71 -12.08 -17.05
N ALA A 113 -47.10 -11.66 -18.26
CA ALA A 113 -47.17 -12.55 -19.42
C ALA A 113 -45.79 -12.79 -20.06
N GLU A 114 -44.85 -11.85 -19.90
CA GLU A 114 -43.48 -11.99 -20.38
C GLU A 114 -42.64 -12.90 -19.46
N ARG A 115 -41.93 -13.88 -20.06
CA ARG A 115 -40.86 -14.64 -19.38
C ARG A 115 -39.49 -14.25 -19.92
N PRO A 116 -38.58 -13.72 -19.08
CA PRO A 116 -37.25 -13.32 -19.54
C PRO A 116 -36.43 -14.44 -20.15
N GLY A 117 -35.86 -14.18 -21.34
CA GLY A 117 -34.92 -15.06 -22.02
C GLY A 117 -33.46 -14.80 -21.63
N GLN A 118 -32.53 -15.47 -22.32
CA GLN A 118 -31.09 -15.27 -22.17
C GLN A 118 -30.65 -13.92 -22.76
N HIS A 119 -29.61 -13.31 -22.17
CA HIS A 119 -29.06 -12.04 -22.66
C HIS A 119 -28.44 -12.15 -24.07
N ALA A 120 -27.81 -13.29 -24.37
CA ALA A 120 -27.20 -13.57 -25.65
C ALA A 120 -27.56 -14.98 -26.08
N THR A 121 -27.93 -15.13 -27.35
CA THR A 121 -28.27 -16.42 -27.98
C THR A 121 -27.48 -16.58 -29.28
N TYR A 122 -27.32 -17.82 -29.70
CA TYR A 122 -26.67 -18.17 -30.96
C TYR A 122 -27.48 -19.27 -31.65
N TRP A 123 -27.79 -19.07 -32.93
CA TRP A 123 -28.51 -20.05 -33.74
C TRP A 123 -27.79 -20.28 -35.06
N TYR A 124 -27.69 -21.54 -35.47
CA TYR A 124 -27.10 -21.90 -36.75
C TYR A 124 -28.05 -21.53 -37.91
N LEU A 125 -27.46 -21.05 -39.00
CA LEU A 125 -28.16 -20.86 -40.26
C LEU A 125 -28.01 -22.12 -41.12
N SER A 126 -29.09 -22.55 -41.75
CA SER A 126 -29.10 -23.72 -42.63
C SER A 126 -28.70 -23.34 -44.06
N GLY A 127 -28.44 -24.34 -44.91
CA GLY A 127 -28.00 -24.14 -46.31
C GLY A 127 -28.72 -23.04 -47.11
N PRO A 128 -30.07 -23.00 -47.18
CA PRO A 128 -30.81 -21.94 -47.89
C PRO A 128 -30.75 -20.57 -47.20
N ASP A 129 -30.55 -20.53 -45.89
CA ASP A 129 -30.45 -19.29 -45.09
C ASP A 129 -29.08 -18.60 -45.24
N THR A 130 -28.16 -19.21 -45.99
CA THR A 130 -26.78 -18.74 -46.22
C THR A 130 -26.49 -18.46 -47.70
N GLU A 131 -27.54 -18.38 -48.52
CA GLU A 131 -27.40 -18.04 -49.93
C GLU A 131 -26.90 -16.59 -50.10
N PRO A 132 -26.16 -16.26 -51.16
CA PRO A 132 -25.76 -14.88 -51.40
C PRO A 132 -26.99 -14.01 -51.71
N GLY A 133 -27.14 -12.90 -51.00
CA GLY A 133 -28.32 -12.06 -51.11
C GLY A 133 -28.54 -11.12 -49.92
N GLU A 134 -29.64 -10.38 -49.97
CA GLU A 134 -30.15 -9.61 -48.84
C GLU A 134 -31.03 -10.52 -47.98
N HIS A 135 -30.74 -10.57 -46.69
CA HIS A 135 -31.47 -11.33 -45.69
C HIS A 135 -31.98 -10.41 -44.59
N VAL A 136 -33.15 -10.73 -44.05
CA VAL A 136 -33.77 -9.96 -42.98
C VAL A 136 -34.00 -10.84 -41.77
N LEU A 137 -33.38 -10.44 -40.65
CA LEU A 137 -33.72 -10.94 -39.33
C LEU A 137 -34.73 -9.98 -38.69
N ALA A 138 -35.97 -10.43 -38.52
CA ALA A 138 -37.01 -9.71 -37.80
C ALA A 138 -37.16 -10.29 -36.38
N LEU A 139 -37.08 -9.44 -35.37
CA LEU A 139 -37.30 -9.81 -33.97
C LEU A 139 -38.58 -9.15 -33.48
N ARG A 140 -39.53 -9.96 -33.00
CA ARG A 140 -40.66 -9.51 -32.19
C ARG A 140 -40.24 -9.52 -30.73
N VAL A 141 -40.16 -8.37 -30.08
CA VAL A 141 -39.52 -8.24 -28.75
C VAL A 141 -40.51 -7.70 -27.72
N SER A 142 -40.47 -8.24 -26.50
CA SER A 142 -41.02 -7.60 -25.30
C SER A 142 -39.93 -7.39 -24.24
N ASN A 143 -39.97 -6.25 -23.54
CA ASN A 143 -38.88 -5.80 -22.66
C ASN A 143 -39.36 -5.29 -21.29
N PHE A 144 -40.47 -5.81 -20.76
CA PHE A 144 -41.09 -5.37 -19.51
C PHE A 144 -40.23 -5.66 -18.27
N HIS A 145 -39.30 -6.62 -18.34
CA HIS A 145 -38.30 -6.86 -17.28
C HIS A 145 -36.99 -6.09 -17.48
N SER A 146 -36.83 -5.37 -18.60
CA SER A 146 -35.73 -4.42 -18.77
C SER A 146 -36.07 -3.08 -18.12
N ARG A 147 -35.07 -2.34 -17.63
CA ARG A 147 -35.28 -0.98 -17.12
C ARG A 147 -35.57 0.00 -18.26
N ALA A 148 -36.55 0.89 -18.06
CA ALA A 148 -36.83 1.99 -18.98
C ALA A 148 -35.56 2.80 -19.29
N GLY A 149 -35.28 3.02 -20.57
CA GLY A 149 -34.11 3.77 -21.05
C GLY A 149 -32.84 2.96 -21.34
N CYS A 150 -32.79 1.66 -21.01
CA CYS A 150 -31.72 0.76 -21.41
C CYS A 150 -32.27 -0.38 -22.26
N SER A 151 -32.41 -0.17 -23.57
CA SER A 151 -32.62 -1.28 -24.48
C SER A 151 -31.67 -1.18 -25.67
N PHE A 152 -31.02 -2.30 -25.93
CA PHE A 152 -30.00 -2.44 -26.95
C PHE A 152 -30.20 -3.82 -27.56
N TYR A 153 -30.42 -3.83 -28.88
CA TYR A 153 -30.64 -5.02 -29.67
C TYR A 153 -29.58 -5.06 -30.76
N ASN A 154 -28.79 -6.13 -30.78
CA ASN A 154 -27.73 -6.29 -31.75
C ASN A 154 -27.72 -7.73 -32.26
N ALA A 155 -27.52 -7.88 -33.56
CA ALA A 155 -27.38 -9.17 -34.21
C ALA A 155 -26.12 -9.17 -35.05
N ARG A 156 -25.34 -10.25 -35.03
CA ARG A 156 -24.15 -10.42 -35.87
C ARG A 156 -24.10 -11.82 -36.43
N ILE A 157 -23.64 -11.96 -37.66
CA ILE A 157 -23.37 -13.26 -38.27
C ILE A 157 -21.91 -13.59 -38.01
N GLU A 158 -21.69 -14.69 -37.30
CA GLU A 158 -20.37 -15.10 -36.80
C GLU A 158 -20.18 -16.61 -37.01
N HIS A 159 -18.95 -17.03 -37.24
CA HIS A 159 -18.58 -18.44 -37.24
C HIS A 159 -18.31 -18.92 -35.81
N GLU A 160 -19.09 -19.90 -35.34
CA GLU A 160 -19.10 -20.28 -33.93
C GLU A 160 -17.77 -20.82 -33.39
N PRO A 161 -17.08 -21.79 -34.02
CA PRO A 161 -15.80 -22.27 -33.51
C PRO A 161 -14.73 -21.18 -33.35
N ASP A 162 -14.69 -20.19 -34.24
CA ASP A 162 -13.73 -19.08 -34.12
C ASP A 162 -14.12 -18.16 -32.95
N ARG A 163 -15.42 -17.87 -32.80
CA ARG A 163 -15.96 -17.10 -31.66
C ARG A 163 -15.70 -17.80 -30.33
N VAL A 164 -15.97 -19.10 -30.24
CA VAL A 164 -15.75 -19.89 -29.03
C VAL A 164 -14.27 -19.93 -28.69
N ARG A 165 -13.39 -20.14 -29.68
CA ARG A 165 -11.93 -20.10 -29.47
C ARG A 165 -11.47 -18.73 -28.96
N ALA A 166 -11.89 -17.64 -29.60
CA ALA A 166 -11.55 -16.28 -29.17
C ALA A 166 -12.05 -15.99 -27.74
N SER A 167 -13.30 -16.39 -27.44
CA SER A 167 -13.91 -16.24 -26.12
C SER A 167 -13.15 -17.02 -25.04
N LEU A 168 -12.78 -18.27 -25.33
CA LEU A 168 -12.00 -19.11 -24.40
C LEU A 168 -10.60 -18.54 -24.15
N GLN A 169 -9.95 -17.99 -25.17
CA GLN A 169 -8.65 -17.33 -25.01
C GLN A 169 -8.77 -16.10 -24.10
N THR A 170 -9.76 -15.24 -24.33
CA THR A 170 -10.01 -14.08 -23.47
C THR A 170 -10.29 -14.50 -22.03
N VAL A 171 -11.17 -15.48 -21.81
CA VAL A 171 -11.48 -15.99 -20.47
C VAL A 171 -10.25 -16.58 -19.78
N ALA A 172 -9.42 -17.34 -20.50
CA ALA A 172 -8.23 -17.95 -19.92
C ALA A 172 -7.25 -16.90 -19.39
N TRP A 173 -6.93 -15.87 -20.20
CA TRP A 173 -6.06 -14.77 -19.77
C TRP A 173 -6.64 -14.00 -18.59
N MET A 174 -7.93 -13.65 -18.64
CA MET A 174 -8.60 -12.90 -17.58
C MET A 174 -8.71 -13.69 -16.27
N SER A 175 -8.95 -15.00 -16.36
CA SER A 175 -9.00 -15.88 -15.19
C SER A 175 -7.64 -16.01 -14.53
N MET A 176 -6.56 -16.10 -15.32
CA MET A 176 -5.19 -16.12 -14.80
C MET A 176 -4.87 -14.81 -14.06
N LEU A 177 -5.22 -13.66 -14.63
CA LEU A 177 -5.04 -12.35 -13.99
C LEU A 177 -5.89 -12.21 -12.72
N ALA A 178 -7.15 -12.66 -12.76
CA ALA A 178 -8.02 -12.69 -11.59
C ALA A 178 -7.42 -13.54 -10.45
N GLY A 179 -6.87 -14.71 -10.78
CA GLY A 179 -6.13 -15.55 -9.84
C GLY A 179 -4.94 -14.85 -9.19
N ALA A 180 -4.14 -14.10 -9.97
CA ALA A 180 -3.02 -13.31 -9.44
C ALA A 180 -3.48 -12.23 -8.46
N PHE A 181 -4.58 -11.53 -8.78
CA PHE A 181 -5.18 -10.57 -7.85
C PHE A 181 -5.76 -11.24 -6.60
N LEU A 182 -6.39 -12.42 -6.72
CA LEU A 182 -6.91 -13.16 -5.58
C LEU A 182 -5.80 -13.57 -4.60
N ILE A 183 -4.70 -14.13 -5.12
CA ILE A 183 -3.52 -14.47 -4.33
C ILE A 183 -2.95 -13.23 -3.65
N GLY A 184 -2.81 -12.11 -4.39
CA GLY A 184 -2.37 -10.83 -3.85
C GLY A 184 -3.28 -10.32 -2.72
N ALA A 185 -4.59 -10.44 -2.89
CA ALA A 185 -5.56 -10.01 -1.88
C ALA A 185 -5.38 -10.77 -0.56
N PHE A 186 -5.29 -12.10 -0.61
CA PHE A 186 -5.10 -12.93 0.59
C PHE A 186 -3.72 -12.75 1.22
N TYR A 187 -2.65 -12.77 0.43
CA TYR A 187 -1.29 -12.66 0.94
C TYR A 187 -1.07 -11.34 1.69
N TYR A 188 -1.49 -10.21 1.10
CA TYR A 188 -1.35 -8.91 1.75
C TYR A 188 -2.37 -8.67 2.87
N LEU A 189 -3.50 -9.39 2.88
CA LEU A 189 -4.39 -9.40 4.03
C LEU A 189 -3.68 -9.99 5.25
N VAL A 190 -3.04 -11.17 5.11
CA VAL A 190 -2.30 -11.82 6.19
C VAL A 190 -1.14 -10.94 6.68
N LEU A 191 -0.35 -10.37 5.77
CA LEU A 191 0.71 -9.42 6.12
C LEU A 191 0.18 -8.20 6.88
N SER A 192 -0.98 -7.69 6.50
CA SER A 192 -1.58 -6.53 7.17
C SER A 192 -2.07 -6.83 8.58
N LEU A 193 -2.47 -8.09 8.85
CA LEU A 193 -2.84 -8.54 10.19
C LEU A 193 -1.62 -8.64 11.10
N HIS A 194 -0.48 -9.08 10.55
CA HIS A 194 0.80 -9.14 11.28
C HIS A 194 1.37 -7.74 11.52
N ASN A 195 1.37 -6.87 10.51
CA ASN A 195 1.94 -5.53 10.58
C ASN A 195 0.85 -4.44 10.60
N ARG A 196 0.10 -4.35 11.70
CA ARG A 196 -1.08 -3.46 11.85
C ARG A 196 -0.79 -1.96 11.66
N ARG A 197 0.48 -1.55 11.80
CA ARG A 197 0.91 -0.15 11.68
C ARG A 197 1.02 0.33 10.23
N GLU A 198 1.14 -0.58 9.26
CA GLU A 198 1.34 -0.23 7.85
C GLU A 198 0.00 -0.21 7.06
N PRO A 199 -0.55 0.96 6.72
CA PRO A 199 -1.84 1.06 6.02
C PRO A 199 -1.77 0.59 4.55
N LEU A 200 -0.58 0.63 3.93
CA LEU A 200 -0.39 0.31 2.51
C LEU A 200 -0.72 -1.15 2.19
N PHE A 201 -0.40 -2.10 3.08
CA PHE A 201 -0.72 -3.52 2.87
C PHE A 201 -2.24 -3.77 2.87
N ARG A 202 -2.98 -3.10 3.75
CA ARG A 202 -4.45 -3.18 3.78
C ARG A 202 -5.08 -2.61 2.51
N LEU A 203 -4.61 -1.44 2.07
CA LEU A 203 -5.10 -0.80 0.86
C LEU A 203 -4.82 -1.66 -0.37
N PHE A 204 -3.61 -2.21 -0.49
CA PHE A 204 -3.26 -3.07 -1.61
C PHE A 204 -4.09 -4.36 -1.63
N SER A 205 -4.27 -5.02 -0.48
CA SER A 205 -5.13 -6.19 -0.36
C SER A 205 -6.57 -5.90 -0.83
N LEU A 206 -7.14 -4.77 -0.40
CA LEU A 206 -8.46 -4.32 -0.82
C LEU A 206 -8.54 -4.05 -2.32
N ILE A 207 -7.55 -3.35 -2.89
CA ILE A 207 -7.46 -3.08 -4.33
C ILE A 207 -7.42 -4.39 -5.12
N CYS A 208 -6.61 -5.36 -4.68
CA CYS A 208 -6.53 -6.67 -5.31
C CYS A 208 -7.87 -7.42 -5.26
N GLY A 209 -8.56 -7.42 -4.12
CA GLY A 209 -9.89 -8.03 -3.99
C GLY A 209 -10.94 -7.37 -4.90
N LEU A 210 -10.87 -6.04 -5.06
CA LEU A 210 -11.75 -5.31 -5.98
C LEU A 210 -11.46 -5.61 -7.44
N PHE A 211 -10.19 -5.68 -7.86
CA PHE A 211 -9.82 -6.08 -9.22
C PHE A 211 -10.24 -7.52 -9.53
N PHE A 212 -10.08 -8.45 -8.56
CA PHE A 212 -10.61 -9.81 -8.69
C PHE A 212 -12.12 -9.79 -8.91
N GLY A 213 -12.87 -9.08 -8.07
CA GLY A 213 -14.32 -8.95 -8.22
C GLY A 213 -14.74 -8.32 -9.55
N LEU A 214 -13.99 -7.32 -10.03
CA LEU A 214 -14.24 -6.64 -11.31
C LEU A 214 -14.05 -7.61 -12.48
N LEU A 215 -12.93 -8.33 -12.52
CA LEU A 215 -12.64 -9.30 -13.57
C LEU A 215 -13.68 -10.44 -13.60
N VAL A 216 -14.08 -10.95 -12.43
CA VAL A 216 -15.15 -11.95 -12.36
C VAL A 216 -16.47 -11.37 -12.88
N ALA A 217 -16.88 -10.18 -12.42
CA ALA A 217 -18.15 -9.57 -12.83
C ALA A 217 -18.19 -9.26 -14.35
N GLU A 218 -17.08 -8.88 -14.95
CA GLU A 218 -16.98 -8.56 -16.37
C GLU A 218 -17.00 -9.81 -17.26
N TYR A 219 -16.26 -10.87 -16.88
CA TYR A 219 -15.99 -12.02 -17.76
C TYR A 219 -16.81 -13.28 -17.45
N VAL A 220 -17.57 -13.33 -16.35
CA VAL A 220 -18.57 -14.40 -16.09
C VAL A 220 -19.53 -14.66 -17.28
N PRO A 221 -20.03 -13.64 -18.01
CA PRO A 221 -20.85 -13.81 -19.22
C PRO A 221 -20.32 -14.76 -20.30
N PHE A 222 -19.00 -14.97 -20.37
CA PHE A 222 -18.39 -15.86 -21.36
C PHE A 222 -18.42 -17.34 -20.95
N VAL A 223 -18.61 -17.62 -19.66
CA VAL A 223 -18.62 -18.99 -19.10
C VAL A 223 -20.03 -19.40 -18.70
N TRP A 224 -20.84 -18.44 -18.24
CA TRP A 224 -22.17 -18.70 -17.71
C TRP A 224 -23.23 -17.89 -18.49
N PRO A 225 -24.14 -18.55 -19.23
CA PRO A 225 -25.28 -17.86 -19.83
C PRO A 225 -26.26 -17.42 -18.73
N TYR A 226 -26.69 -16.15 -18.79
CA TYR A 226 -27.60 -15.56 -17.82
C TYR A 226 -28.77 -14.87 -18.52
N ARG A 227 -29.84 -14.64 -17.77
CA ARG A 227 -31.04 -13.97 -18.25
C ARG A 227 -30.82 -12.47 -18.40
N TYR A 228 -31.48 -11.84 -19.37
CA TYR A 228 -31.23 -10.44 -19.70
C TYR A 228 -31.56 -9.47 -18.56
N ASP A 229 -32.49 -9.83 -17.65
CA ASP A 229 -32.87 -9.01 -16.49
C ASP A 229 -31.74 -8.84 -15.46
N LEU A 230 -30.76 -9.75 -15.48
CA LEU A 230 -29.55 -9.65 -14.65
C LEU A 230 -28.46 -8.76 -15.26
N GLN A 231 -28.61 -8.28 -16.50
CA GLN A 231 -27.62 -7.42 -17.14
C GLN A 231 -27.44 -6.09 -16.38
N THR A 232 -28.54 -5.40 -16.08
CA THR A 232 -28.48 -4.10 -15.40
C THR A 232 -27.89 -4.17 -13.98
N PRO A 233 -28.29 -5.12 -13.10
CA PRO A 233 -27.63 -5.24 -11.79
C PRO A 233 -26.14 -5.59 -11.93
N ARG A 234 -25.74 -6.41 -12.92
CA ARG A 234 -24.31 -6.67 -13.18
C ARG A 234 -23.54 -5.40 -13.53
N LEU A 235 -24.06 -4.58 -14.45
CA LEU A 235 -23.42 -3.31 -14.83
C LEU A 235 -23.30 -2.32 -13.65
N LYS A 236 -24.24 -2.33 -12.71
CA LYS A 236 -24.12 -1.53 -11.48
C LYS A 236 -23.00 -2.04 -10.57
N VAL A 237 -22.86 -3.35 -10.42
CA VAL A 237 -21.78 -3.97 -9.65
C VAL A 237 -20.44 -3.60 -10.29
N ILE A 238 -20.28 -3.76 -11.61
CA ILE A 238 -19.10 -3.33 -12.35
C ILE A 238 -18.81 -1.85 -12.10
N GLY A 239 -19.80 -0.97 -12.28
CA GLY A 239 -19.63 0.47 -12.05
C GLY A 239 -19.20 0.84 -10.63
N LEU A 240 -19.73 0.16 -9.60
CA LEU A 240 -19.34 0.37 -8.20
C LEU A 240 -17.90 -0.12 -7.93
N LEU A 241 -17.53 -1.27 -8.49
CA LEU A 241 -16.17 -1.80 -8.40
C LEU A 241 -15.17 -0.87 -9.10
N THR A 242 -15.48 -0.42 -10.32
CA THR A 242 -14.67 0.56 -11.06
C THR A 242 -14.52 1.87 -10.27
N LEU A 243 -15.61 2.41 -9.70
CA LEU A 243 -15.53 3.61 -8.84
C LEU A 243 -14.59 3.40 -7.65
N SER A 244 -14.70 2.25 -6.98
CA SER A 244 -13.87 1.93 -5.81
C SER A 244 -12.39 1.80 -6.20
N ILE A 245 -12.09 1.13 -7.31
CA ILE A 245 -10.72 0.99 -7.83
C ILE A 245 -10.17 2.36 -8.25
N SER A 246 -10.95 3.15 -8.97
CA SER A 246 -10.57 4.50 -9.43
C SER A 246 -10.26 5.45 -8.29
N LEU A 247 -10.86 5.24 -7.11
CA LEU A 247 -10.56 5.97 -5.89
C LEU A 247 -9.29 5.46 -5.19
N LEU A 248 -9.20 4.14 -5.03
CA LEU A 248 -8.19 3.51 -4.17
C LEU A 248 -6.82 3.45 -4.82
N VAL A 249 -6.72 3.22 -6.14
CA VAL A 249 -5.41 3.16 -6.83
C VAL A 249 -4.65 4.49 -6.71
N PRO A 250 -5.21 5.67 -7.06
CA PRO A 250 -4.51 6.93 -6.86
C PRO A 250 -4.26 7.23 -5.38
N SER A 251 -5.19 6.86 -4.49
CA SER A 251 -5.01 7.03 -3.05
C SER A 251 -3.83 6.21 -2.50
N PHE A 252 -3.65 4.98 -2.98
CA PHE A 252 -2.51 4.12 -2.66
C PHE A 252 -1.20 4.76 -3.12
N LEU A 253 -1.12 5.23 -4.37
CA LEU A 253 0.07 5.90 -4.89
C LEU A 253 0.41 7.19 -4.13
N ASN A 254 -0.61 7.99 -3.77
CA ASN A 254 -0.40 9.19 -2.96
C ASN A 254 0.18 8.88 -1.58
N GLN A 255 -0.34 7.84 -0.89
CA GLN A 255 0.19 7.40 0.40
C GLN A 255 1.60 6.81 0.27
N GLN A 256 1.84 6.01 -0.77
CA GLN A 256 3.14 5.39 -1.02
C GLN A 256 4.25 6.46 -1.12
N PHE A 257 3.99 7.55 -1.85
CA PHE A 257 4.96 8.63 -2.06
C PHE A 257 4.89 9.78 -1.06
N ALA A 258 3.91 9.77 -0.14
CA ALA A 258 3.66 10.82 0.83
C ALA A 258 3.71 12.23 0.19
N LEU A 259 2.88 12.45 -0.84
CA LEU A 259 2.87 13.72 -1.59
C LEU A 259 1.90 14.74 -0.98
N PHE A 260 0.66 14.30 -0.73
CA PHE A 260 -0.42 15.10 -0.18
C PHE A 260 -1.00 14.44 1.08
N ASN A 261 -1.73 15.22 1.88
CA ASN A 261 -2.44 14.67 3.05
C ASN A 261 -3.44 13.59 2.60
N PRO A 262 -3.32 12.33 3.10
CA PRO A 262 -4.13 11.21 2.61
C PRO A 262 -5.64 11.44 2.71
N LYS A 263 -6.12 11.96 3.84
CA LYS A 263 -7.56 12.13 4.08
C LYS A 263 -8.18 13.17 3.13
N ARG A 264 -7.49 14.31 2.95
CA ARG A 264 -7.97 15.38 2.07
C ARG A 264 -7.97 14.95 0.61
N PHE A 265 -6.89 14.30 0.16
CA PHE A 265 -6.77 13.83 -1.21
C PHE A 265 -7.86 12.81 -1.56
N THR A 266 -8.01 11.76 -0.74
CA THR A 266 -9.03 10.73 -0.97
C THR A 266 -10.45 11.28 -0.88
N GLY A 267 -10.71 12.22 0.05
CA GLY A 267 -12.03 12.88 0.16
C GLY A 267 -12.40 13.70 -1.08
N LEU A 268 -11.48 14.50 -1.61
CA LEU A 268 -11.70 15.28 -2.84
C LEU A 268 -11.87 14.39 -4.07
N LEU A 269 -11.05 13.35 -4.21
CA LEU A 269 -11.16 12.40 -5.31
C LEU A 269 -12.49 11.64 -5.25
N LEU A 270 -12.95 11.25 -4.06
CA LEU A 270 -14.25 10.61 -3.89
C LEU A 270 -15.41 11.51 -4.32
N LEU A 271 -15.39 12.79 -3.94
CA LEU A 271 -16.41 13.75 -4.37
C LEU A 271 -16.45 13.90 -5.89
N LEU A 272 -15.29 13.99 -6.54
CA LEU A 272 -15.19 14.07 -8.00
C LEU A 272 -15.75 12.80 -8.67
N LEU A 273 -15.32 11.61 -8.24
CA LEU A 273 -15.76 10.34 -8.81
C LEU A 273 -17.25 10.08 -8.57
N LEU A 274 -17.77 10.45 -7.40
CA LEU A 274 -19.19 10.35 -7.08
C LEU A 274 -20.01 11.31 -7.95
N GLY A 275 -19.53 12.54 -8.16
CA GLY A 275 -20.15 13.50 -9.07
C GLY A 275 -20.26 12.95 -10.50
N ILE A 276 -19.19 12.34 -11.02
CA ILE A 276 -19.19 11.66 -12.32
C ILE A 276 -20.22 10.53 -12.37
N TYR A 277 -20.21 9.66 -11.35
CA TYR A 277 -21.11 8.50 -11.28
C TYR A 277 -22.59 8.88 -11.23
N LEU A 278 -22.93 9.94 -10.47
CA LEU A 278 -24.29 10.42 -10.35
C LEU A 278 -24.76 11.18 -11.59
N TYR A 279 -23.90 12.00 -12.20
CA TYR A 279 -24.25 12.79 -13.38
C TYR A 279 -24.52 11.92 -14.62
N PHE A 280 -23.73 10.86 -14.82
CA PHE A 280 -23.90 9.94 -15.95
C PHE A 280 -24.69 8.67 -15.60
N TYR A 281 -25.51 8.71 -14.54
CA TYR A 281 -26.30 7.55 -14.11
C TYR A 281 -27.14 6.97 -15.25
N GLY A 282 -27.04 5.66 -15.45
CA GLY A 282 -27.72 4.93 -16.53
C GLY A 282 -26.90 4.78 -17.82
N ARG A 283 -25.81 5.54 -18.00
CA ARG A 283 -24.82 5.35 -19.08
C ARG A 283 -23.61 4.58 -18.55
N TYR A 284 -23.80 3.30 -18.24
CA TYR A 284 -22.82 2.51 -17.49
C TYR A 284 -21.44 2.45 -18.17
N ASP A 285 -21.37 2.12 -19.46
CA ASP A 285 -20.10 1.98 -20.18
C ASP A 285 -19.33 3.30 -20.24
N PHE A 286 -20.02 4.40 -20.55
CA PHE A 286 -19.44 5.74 -20.59
C PHE A 286 -18.94 6.19 -19.20
N THR A 287 -19.72 5.90 -18.17
CA THR A 287 -19.34 6.20 -16.78
C THR A 287 -18.09 5.43 -16.38
N ALA A 288 -18.01 4.13 -16.67
CA ALA A 288 -16.85 3.30 -16.36
C ALA A 288 -15.58 3.78 -17.08
N GLN A 289 -15.71 4.20 -18.35
CA GLN A 289 -14.60 4.80 -19.11
C GLN A 289 -14.11 6.09 -18.45
N LEU A 290 -15.01 6.99 -18.06
CA LEU A 290 -14.65 8.27 -17.45
C LEU A 290 -14.03 8.09 -16.04
N LEU A 291 -14.51 7.13 -15.25
CA LEU A 291 -13.91 6.75 -13.98
C LEU A 291 -12.48 6.19 -14.16
N SER A 292 -12.29 5.34 -15.17
CA SER A 292 -10.98 4.74 -15.49
C SER A 292 -10.00 5.79 -16.02
N LEU A 293 -10.47 6.74 -16.85
CA LEU A 293 -9.69 7.87 -17.32
C LEU A 293 -9.26 8.77 -16.15
N THR A 294 -10.20 9.09 -15.25
CA THR A 294 -9.92 9.90 -14.06
C THR A 294 -8.86 9.24 -13.17
N MET A 295 -8.93 7.92 -12.99
CA MET A 295 -7.92 7.13 -12.29
C MET A 295 -6.55 7.25 -12.98
N GLY A 296 -6.51 7.05 -14.30
CA GLY A 296 -5.28 7.10 -15.10
C GLY A 296 -4.60 8.48 -15.04
N VAL A 297 -5.36 9.56 -15.24
CA VAL A 297 -4.86 10.95 -15.14
C VAL A 297 -4.36 11.27 -13.74
N SER A 298 -5.10 10.86 -12.70
CA SER A 298 -4.68 11.06 -11.31
C SER A 298 -3.40 10.29 -10.99
N ALA A 299 -3.30 9.03 -11.42
CA ALA A 299 -2.11 8.20 -11.24
C ALA A 299 -0.90 8.78 -11.98
N LEU A 300 -1.09 9.30 -13.20
CA LEU A 300 -0.05 9.96 -13.98
C LEU A 300 0.45 11.23 -13.28
N LEU A 301 -0.46 12.10 -12.82
CA LEU A 301 -0.11 13.32 -12.09
C LEU A 301 0.70 13.00 -10.83
N ILE A 302 0.26 12.01 -10.05
CA ILE A 302 0.98 11.54 -8.85
C ILE A 302 2.38 11.04 -9.22
N ALA A 303 2.50 10.22 -10.27
CA ALA A 303 3.78 9.67 -10.70
C ALA A 303 4.75 10.78 -11.15
N VAL A 304 4.28 11.75 -11.94
CA VAL A 304 5.08 12.92 -12.38
C VAL A 304 5.57 13.73 -11.18
N LEU A 305 4.67 14.07 -10.25
CA LEU A 305 5.03 14.82 -9.04
C LEU A 305 6.01 14.04 -8.14
N ALA A 306 5.85 12.71 -8.04
CA ALA A 306 6.76 11.85 -7.29
C ALA A 306 8.17 11.83 -7.90
N VAL A 307 8.28 11.82 -9.24
CA VAL A 307 9.56 11.92 -9.95
C VAL A 307 10.20 13.29 -9.72
N GLN A 308 9.43 14.38 -9.85
CA GLN A 308 9.92 15.74 -9.58
C GLN A 308 10.45 15.89 -8.14
N ARG A 309 9.80 15.24 -7.16
CA ARG A 309 10.25 15.20 -5.76
C ARG A 309 11.32 14.13 -5.48
N LYS A 310 11.90 13.50 -6.50
CA LYS A 310 12.97 12.49 -6.41
C LYS A 310 12.65 11.32 -5.46
N ARG A 311 11.38 10.89 -5.40
CA ARG A 311 10.97 9.75 -4.57
C ARG A 311 11.49 8.43 -5.18
N LYS A 312 12.00 7.53 -4.33
CA LYS A 312 12.45 6.19 -4.75
C LYS A 312 11.29 5.41 -5.39
N GLY A 313 11.57 4.73 -6.51
CA GLY A 313 10.56 3.96 -7.25
C GLY A 313 9.63 4.77 -8.16
N ALA A 314 9.58 6.10 -8.06
CA ALA A 314 8.64 6.92 -8.84
C ALA A 314 8.78 6.78 -10.36
N VAL A 315 10.02 6.65 -10.87
CA VAL A 315 10.28 6.47 -12.30
C VAL A 315 9.65 5.17 -12.83
N SER A 316 9.73 4.08 -12.07
CA SER A 316 9.11 2.82 -12.48
C SER A 316 7.60 2.93 -12.58
N ILE A 317 6.96 3.66 -11.65
CA ILE A 317 5.51 3.89 -11.68
C ILE A 317 5.12 4.75 -12.88
N LEU A 318 5.88 5.81 -13.15
CA LEU A 318 5.64 6.68 -14.30
C LEU A 318 5.70 5.90 -15.62
N VAL A 319 6.73 5.07 -15.81
CA VAL A 319 6.88 4.22 -17.00
C VAL A 319 5.70 3.26 -17.14
N SER A 320 5.27 2.61 -16.05
CA SER A 320 4.14 1.68 -16.09
C SER A 320 2.81 2.36 -16.41
N VAL A 321 2.55 3.55 -15.87
CA VAL A 321 1.32 4.31 -16.19
C VAL A 321 1.31 4.75 -17.65
N ILE A 322 2.45 5.22 -18.18
CA ILE A 322 2.58 5.58 -19.60
C ILE A 322 2.37 4.35 -20.48
N LEU A 323 3.00 3.22 -20.15
CA LEU A 323 2.87 1.97 -20.91
C LEU A 323 1.43 1.44 -20.89
N SER A 324 0.74 1.53 -19.74
CA SER A 324 -0.68 1.21 -19.62
C SER A 324 -1.55 2.10 -20.52
N GLY A 325 -1.30 3.42 -20.53
CA GLY A 325 -2.02 4.34 -21.41
C GLY A 325 -1.76 4.07 -22.90
N LEU A 326 -0.52 3.74 -23.26
CA LEU A 326 -0.15 3.37 -24.61
C LEU A 326 -0.79 2.04 -25.04
N CYS A 327 -0.90 1.07 -24.15
CA CYS A 327 -1.61 -0.18 -24.42
C CYS A 327 -3.12 0.05 -24.66
N ALA A 328 -3.74 0.93 -23.86
CA ALA A 328 -5.14 1.33 -24.06
C ALA A 328 -5.40 2.03 -25.39
N PHE A 329 -4.39 2.68 -25.97
CA PHE A 329 -4.49 3.32 -27.28
C PHE A 329 -4.25 2.34 -28.45
N LEU A 330 -3.31 1.40 -28.31
CA LEU A 330 -2.88 0.53 -29.41
C LEU A 330 -3.62 -0.81 -29.51
N PHE A 331 -4.09 -1.37 -28.40
CA PHE A 331 -4.68 -2.71 -28.36
C PHE A 331 -6.19 -2.68 -28.24
N TYR A 332 -6.82 -3.79 -28.64
CA TYR A 332 -8.25 -4.02 -28.41
C TYR A 332 -8.57 -3.96 -26.90
N TYR A 333 -9.83 -3.66 -26.58
CA TYR A 333 -10.29 -3.40 -25.21
C TYR A 333 -9.87 -4.49 -24.21
N ASP A 334 -10.13 -5.77 -24.51
CA ASP A 334 -9.79 -6.87 -23.58
C ASP A 334 -8.27 -7.03 -23.40
N TYR A 335 -7.49 -7.00 -24.47
CA TYR A 335 -6.03 -7.13 -24.40
C TYR A 335 -5.38 -5.95 -23.67
N SER A 336 -5.84 -4.73 -23.96
CA SER A 336 -5.37 -3.54 -23.26
C SER A 336 -5.68 -3.61 -21.77
N LEU A 337 -6.89 -4.05 -21.38
CA LEU A 337 -7.27 -4.22 -19.98
C LEU A 337 -6.35 -5.21 -19.25
N TYR A 338 -6.10 -6.38 -19.84
CA TYR A 338 -5.19 -7.38 -19.27
C TYR A 338 -3.79 -6.80 -19.00
N LEU A 339 -3.22 -6.13 -20.00
CA LEU A 339 -1.87 -5.56 -19.92
C LEU A 339 -1.81 -4.41 -18.93
N SER A 340 -2.76 -3.47 -19.00
CA SER A 340 -2.85 -2.33 -18.09
C SER A 340 -2.96 -2.76 -16.63
N PHE A 341 -3.84 -3.71 -16.33
CA PHE A 341 -4.02 -4.21 -14.96
C PHE A 341 -2.81 -5.04 -14.50
N GLY A 342 -2.21 -5.82 -15.39
CA GLY A 342 -0.96 -6.55 -15.12
C GLY A 342 0.21 -5.61 -14.78
N PHE A 343 0.40 -4.55 -15.56
CA PHE A 343 1.41 -3.53 -15.27
C PHE A 343 1.12 -2.84 -13.94
N LEU A 344 -0.11 -2.39 -13.71
CA LEU A 344 -0.51 -1.74 -12.47
C LEU A 344 -0.24 -2.62 -11.25
N LEU A 345 -0.57 -3.92 -11.32
CA LEU A 345 -0.30 -4.89 -10.26
C LEU A 345 1.21 -5.01 -9.98
N LEU A 346 2.03 -5.24 -11.02
CA LEU A 346 3.48 -5.37 -10.90
C LEU A 346 4.12 -4.11 -10.30
N THR A 347 3.67 -2.94 -10.71
CA THR A 347 4.16 -1.65 -10.23
C THR A 347 3.85 -1.44 -8.75
N MET A 348 2.62 -1.72 -8.33
CA MET A 348 2.24 -1.60 -6.92
C MET A 348 2.99 -2.63 -6.04
N LEU A 349 3.17 -3.87 -6.52
CA LEU A 349 3.99 -4.88 -5.83
C LEU A 349 5.43 -4.43 -5.67
N TYR A 350 6.05 -3.93 -6.74
CA TYR A 350 7.41 -3.38 -6.69
C TYR A 350 7.51 -2.22 -5.70
N GLY A 351 6.50 -1.35 -5.67
CA GLY A 351 6.36 -0.28 -4.69
C GLY A 351 6.36 -0.75 -3.24
N LEU A 352 5.61 -1.82 -2.94
CA LEU A 352 5.55 -2.44 -1.62
C LEU A 352 6.88 -3.10 -1.25
N VAL A 353 7.58 -3.72 -2.20
CA VAL A 353 8.91 -4.30 -1.95
C VAL A 353 9.92 -3.21 -1.56
N ILE A 354 9.90 -2.05 -2.21
CA ILE A 354 10.76 -0.91 -1.82
C ILE A 354 10.41 -0.47 -0.39
N ARG A 355 9.11 -0.32 -0.08
CA ARG A 355 8.68 0.07 1.28
C ARG A 355 9.07 -0.93 2.35
N SER A 356 8.90 -2.23 2.09
CA SER A 356 9.34 -3.29 3.02
C SER A 356 10.83 -3.17 3.30
N ARG A 357 11.65 -3.00 2.26
CA ARG A 357 13.10 -2.84 2.42
C ARG A 357 13.48 -1.59 3.22
N GLU A 358 12.77 -0.48 3.06
CA GLU A 358 13.02 0.72 3.86
C GLU A 358 12.71 0.49 5.34
N ILE A 359 11.62 -0.23 5.65
CA ILE A 359 11.25 -0.61 7.01
C ILE A 359 12.32 -1.52 7.62
N ASP A 360 12.74 -2.56 6.88
CA ASP A 360 13.76 -3.50 7.32
C ASP A 360 15.10 -2.80 7.57
N GLN A 361 15.50 -1.86 6.69
CA GLN A 361 16.72 -1.07 6.86
C GLN A 361 16.67 -0.18 8.11
N ALA A 362 15.57 0.53 8.33
CA ALA A 362 15.40 1.36 9.52
C ALA A 362 15.44 0.54 10.82
N TYR A 363 14.89 -0.67 10.79
CA TYR A 363 14.97 -1.61 11.90
C TYR A 363 16.41 -2.05 12.18
N GLN A 364 17.15 -2.45 11.14
CA GLN A 364 18.56 -2.85 11.26
C GLN A 364 19.45 -1.71 11.76
N GLU A 365 19.25 -0.48 11.28
CA GLU A 365 19.98 0.70 11.77
C GLU A 365 19.75 0.94 13.27
N THR A 366 18.52 0.78 13.72
CA THR A 366 18.15 0.93 15.14
C THR A 366 18.83 -0.17 15.99
N LEU A 367 18.83 -1.41 15.51
CA LEU A 367 19.47 -2.54 16.19
C LEU A 367 21.00 -2.33 16.28
N LEU A 368 21.64 -1.94 15.18
CA LEU A 368 23.07 -1.65 15.13
C LEU A 368 23.47 -0.49 16.06
N LEU A 369 22.64 0.56 16.14
CA LEU A 369 22.87 1.66 17.08
C LEU A 369 22.83 1.15 18.52
N SER A 370 21.85 0.33 18.87
CA SER A 370 21.72 -0.24 20.21
C SER A 370 22.92 -1.10 20.58
N GLU A 371 23.35 -2.01 19.70
CA GLU A 371 24.52 -2.87 19.91
C GLU A 371 25.84 -2.08 20.04
N ARG A 372 26.00 -0.99 19.27
CA ARG A 372 27.14 -0.07 19.44
C ARG A 372 27.14 0.57 20.81
N LEU A 373 25.99 1.00 21.31
CA LEU A 373 25.89 1.63 22.63
C LEU A 373 26.15 0.64 23.77
N LYS A 374 25.75 -0.62 23.61
CA LYS A 374 26.14 -1.72 24.52
C LYS A 374 27.66 -1.91 24.54
N THR A 375 28.27 -1.99 23.36
CA THR A 375 29.73 -2.14 23.22
C THR A 375 30.49 -0.97 23.84
N GLU A 376 30.02 0.26 23.66
CA GLU A 376 30.64 1.44 24.27
C GLU A 376 30.53 1.43 25.80
N LEU A 377 29.40 0.97 26.37
CA LEU A 377 29.27 0.78 27.83
C LEU A 377 30.27 -0.28 28.33
N LEU A 378 30.39 -1.42 27.63
CA LEU A 378 31.36 -2.47 27.99
C LEU A 378 32.79 -1.94 27.94
N LYS A 379 33.19 -1.27 26.86
CA LYS A 379 34.52 -0.64 26.75
C LYS A 379 34.78 0.37 27.87
N LYS A 380 33.76 1.13 28.25
CA LYS A 380 33.85 2.09 29.35
C LYS A 380 34.10 1.38 30.69
N SER A 381 33.42 0.26 30.95
CA SER A 381 33.63 -0.52 32.18
C SER A 381 35.04 -1.11 32.29
N ILE A 382 35.71 -1.38 31.17
CA ILE A 382 37.05 -2.00 31.11
C ILE A 382 38.08 -0.99 30.60
N GLN A 383 38.15 0.22 31.16
CA GLN A 383 39.24 1.15 30.83
C GLN A 383 40.59 0.52 31.24
N PRO A 384 41.49 0.13 30.31
CA PRO A 384 42.65 -0.67 30.66
C PRO A 384 43.61 0.05 31.62
N HIS A 385 43.75 1.36 31.45
CA HIS A 385 44.57 2.18 32.33
C HIS A 385 43.95 2.37 33.71
N PHE A 386 42.62 2.49 33.82
CA PHE A 386 41.95 2.50 35.12
C PHE A 386 42.16 1.18 35.84
N LEU A 387 41.92 0.06 35.14
CA LEU A 387 42.06 -1.28 35.71
C LEU A 387 43.50 -1.53 36.17
N LEU A 388 44.50 -1.26 35.32
CA LEU A 388 45.91 -1.47 35.66
C LEU A 388 46.31 -0.66 36.90
N ASN A 389 45.99 0.63 36.94
CA ASN A 389 46.32 1.46 38.10
C ASN A 389 45.58 1.04 39.36
N THR A 390 44.32 0.60 39.22
CA THR A 390 43.53 0.12 40.36
C THR A 390 44.12 -1.17 40.92
N LEU A 391 44.58 -2.08 40.04
CA LEU A 391 45.30 -3.30 40.43
C LEU A 391 46.64 -2.98 41.07
N THR A 392 47.39 -1.98 40.59
CA THR A 392 48.64 -1.55 41.24
C THR A 392 48.39 -1.05 42.65
N SER A 393 47.44 -0.12 42.84
CA SER A 393 47.06 0.32 44.20
C SER A 393 46.54 -0.83 45.07
N LEU A 394 45.90 -1.83 44.47
CA LEU A 394 45.42 -2.99 45.19
C LEU A 394 46.55 -3.88 45.71
N ILE A 395 47.63 -4.03 44.93
CA ILE A 395 48.86 -4.71 45.36
C ILE A 395 49.43 -3.98 46.59
N ASP A 396 49.58 -2.65 46.51
CA ASP A 396 50.09 -1.84 47.61
C ASP A 396 49.25 -2.01 48.90
N TRP A 397 47.92 -1.95 48.78
CA TRP A 397 47.01 -2.15 49.92
C TRP A 397 47.05 -3.57 50.50
N ILE A 398 47.26 -4.61 49.69
CA ILE A 398 47.40 -5.98 50.19
C ILE A 398 48.69 -6.13 50.99
N GLU A 399 49.78 -5.49 50.55
CA GLU A 399 51.07 -5.50 51.25
C GLU A 399 51.02 -4.71 52.56
N GLU A 400 50.41 -3.52 52.55
CA GLU A 400 50.31 -2.65 53.73
C GLU A 400 49.26 -3.13 54.73
N SER A 401 48.09 -3.57 54.25
CA SER A 401 46.94 -3.94 55.07
C SER A 401 46.02 -4.93 54.36
N PRO A 402 46.25 -6.25 54.50
CA PRO A 402 45.46 -7.29 53.84
C PRO A 402 43.95 -7.13 54.04
N ARG A 403 43.53 -6.64 55.22
CA ARG A 403 42.12 -6.40 55.55
C ARG A 403 41.51 -5.27 54.70
N GLN A 404 42.24 -4.19 54.47
CA GLN A 404 41.79 -3.10 53.59
C GLN A 404 41.85 -3.52 52.11
N GLY A 405 42.84 -4.31 51.72
CA GLY A 405 42.91 -4.94 50.40
C GLY A 405 41.65 -5.75 50.06
N VAL A 406 41.14 -6.57 50.98
CA VAL A 406 39.88 -7.33 50.79
C VAL A 406 38.69 -6.39 50.54
N VAL A 407 38.54 -5.32 51.34
CA VAL A 407 37.45 -4.34 51.16
C VAL A 407 37.56 -3.65 49.80
N PHE A 408 38.78 -3.37 49.35
CA PHE A 408 39.01 -2.78 48.03
C PHE A 408 38.64 -3.73 46.88
N ILE A 409 38.99 -5.03 46.99
CA ILE A 409 38.57 -6.07 46.04
C ILE A 409 37.04 -6.16 45.98
N GLU A 410 36.36 -6.18 47.13
CA GLU A 410 34.90 -6.27 47.19
C GLU A 410 34.20 -5.06 46.54
N ALA A 411 34.72 -3.86 46.77
CA ALA A 411 34.22 -2.63 46.16
C ALA A 411 34.39 -2.65 44.62
N LEU A 412 35.56 -3.10 44.14
CA LEU A 412 35.84 -3.24 42.71
C LEU A 412 34.95 -4.30 42.06
N ALA A 413 34.80 -5.47 42.70
CA ALA A 413 33.91 -6.53 42.24
C ALA A 413 32.44 -6.08 42.21
N SER A 414 32.01 -5.29 43.20
CA SER A 414 30.68 -4.70 43.25
C SER A 414 30.43 -3.75 42.08
N GLU A 415 31.40 -2.87 41.77
CA GLU A 415 31.30 -1.94 40.65
C GLU A 415 31.14 -2.70 39.31
N PHE A 416 31.97 -3.72 39.06
CA PHE A 416 31.87 -4.54 37.85
C PHE A 416 30.56 -5.31 37.75
N ARG A 417 30.07 -5.87 38.87
CA ARG A 417 28.77 -6.55 38.91
C ARG A 417 27.65 -5.59 38.52
N LEU A 418 27.59 -4.40 39.12
CA LEU A 418 26.59 -3.38 38.78
C LEU A 418 26.68 -2.96 37.32
N LEU A 419 27.88 -2.67 36.80
CA LEU A 419 28.05 -2.31 35.38
C LEU A 419 27.58 -3.42 34.43
N SER A 420 27.89 -4.69 34.73
CA SER A 420 27.48 -5.82 33.90
C SER A 420 25.97 -6.00 33.83
N GLN A 421 25.25 -5.76 34.93
CA GLN A 421 23.78 -5.85 34.98
C GLN A 421 23.10 -4.77 34.13
N MET A 422 23.81 -3.68 33.84
CA MET A 422 23.29 -2.53 33.09
C MET A 422 23.56 -2.60 31.57
N VAL A 423 24.30 -3.60 31.07
CA VAL A 423 24.73 -3.68 29.66
C VAL A 423 23.55 -3.87 28.70
N ASP A 424 22.63 -4.77 29.04
CA ASP A 424 21.55 -5.22 28.14
C ASP A 424 20.23 -4.48 28.31
N VAL A 425 20.19 -3.48 29.18
CA VAL A 425 18.98 -2.71 29.51
C VAL A 425 19.08 -1.30 28.95
N ARG A 426 17.96 -0.78 28.45
CA ARG A 426 17.89 0.58 27.88
C ARG A 426 17.78 1.65 28.97
N LEU A 427 17.11 1.33 30.07
CA LEU A 427 16.89 2.19 31.22
C LEU A 427 17.09 1.34 32.48
N VAL A 428 17.65 1.96 33.51
CA VAL A 428 17.86 1.38 34.84
C VAL A 428 17.24 2.29 35.89
N PRO A 429 16.71 1.73 36.98
CA PRO A 429 16.25 2.54 38.11
C PRO A 429 17.34 3.48 38.59
N ILE A 430 16.98 4.71 38.96
CA ILE A 430 17.93 5.69 39.49
C ILE A 430 18.67 5.17 40.73
N THR A 431 18.03 4.29 41.51
CA THR A 431 18.65 3.63 42.66
C THR A 431 19.88 2.82 42.26
N HIS A 432 19.84 2.08 41.15
CA HIS A 432 20.99 1.32 40.66
C HIS A 432 22.13 2.23 40.17
N GLU A 433 21.81 3.36 39.52
CA GLU A 433 22.81 4.37 39.15
C GLU A 433 23.51 4.96 40.38
N ILE A 434 22.74 5.25 41.45
CA ILE A 434 23.27 5.76 42.72
C ILE A 434 24.16 4.71 43.39
N GLU A 435 23.75 3.44 43.42
CA GLU A 435 24.57 2.35 43.95
C GLU A 435 25.88 2.19 43.18
N LEU A 436 25.84 2.30 41.85
CA LEU A 436 27.03 2.29 41.00
C LEU A 436 27.96 3.46 41.34
N CYS A 437 27.42 4.67 41.51
CA CYS A 437 28.20 5.84 41.94
C CYS A 437 28.86 5.62 43.31
N LYS A 438 28.11 5.11 44.30
CA LYS A 438 28.63 4.82 45.66
C LYS A 438 29.74 3.76 45.62
N SER A 439 29.55 2.70 44.82
CA SER A 439 30.57 1.66 44.62
C SER A 439 31.84 2.22 43.97
N HIS A 440 31.70 3.07 42.95
CA HIS A 440 32.83 3.73 42.30
C HIS A 440 33.60 4.67 43.25
N LEU A 441 32.89 5.41 44.10
CA LEU A 441 33.53 6.26 45.12
C LEU A 441 34.33 5.45 46.15
N ALA A 442 33.84 4.27 46.54
CA ALA A 442 34.58 3.37 47.42
C ALA A 442 35.90 2.92 46.77
N VAL A 443 35.87 2.54 45.49
CA VAL A 443 37.07 2.19 44.70
C VAL A 443 38.03 3.38 44.61
N MET A 444 37.52 4.57 44.29
CA MET A 444 38.34 5.77 44.15
C MET A 444 38.94 6.26 45.46
N ARG A 445 38.28 6.03 46.61
CA ARG A 445 38.82 6.33 47.93
C ARG A 445 40.13 5.59 48.19
N PHE A 446 40.21 4.30 47.88
CA PHE A 446 41.45 3.52 48.04
C PHE A 446 42.52 3.91 47.02
N ARG A 447 42.13 4.19 45.78
CA ARG A 447 43.08 4.52 44.70
C ARG A 447 43.69 5.92 44.81
N LYS A 448 42.95 6.88 45.34
CA LYS A 448 43.37 8.29 45.45
C LYS A 448 43.69 8.73 46.86
N GLU A 449 43.36 7.91 47.86
CA GLU A 449 43.48 8.25 49.28
C GLU A 449 42.73 9.55 49.65
N ILE A 450 41.65 9.86 48.92
CA ILE A 450 40.77 11.02 49.16
C ILE A 450 39.47 10.53 49.78
N ASN A 451 38.95 11.28 50.75
CA ASN A 451 37.65 10.99 51.32
C ASN A 451 36.52 11.57 50.45
N TYR A 452 35.69 10.70 49.89
CA TYR A 452 34.55 11.08 49.08
C TYR A 452 33.24 10.95 49.87
N VAL A 453 32.43 12.00 49.86
CA VAL A 453 31.11 12.01 50.52
C VAL A 453 30.02 12.06 49.46
N TRP A 454 29.01 11.21 49.60
CA TRP A 454 27.82 11.19 48.74
C TRP A 454 26.58 11.58 49.53
N GLU A 455 25.82 12.52 48.98
CA GLU A 455 24.52 12.94 49.48
C GLU A 455 23.51 12.93 48.33
N ASP A 456 22.28 12.50 48.61
CA ASP A 456 21.18 12.59 47.67
C ASP A 456 19.91 13.07 48.37
N SER A 457 19.11 13.89 47.67
CA SER A 457 17.90 14.50 48.21
C SER A 457 16.75 14.49 47.20
N GLY A 458 15.55 14.18 47.69
CA GLY A 458 14.33 14.22 46.89
C GLY A 458 14.24 13.19 45.77
N ILE A 459 15.06 12.12 45.79
CA ILE A 459 15.08 11.10 44.73
C ILE A 459 13.75 10.31 44.72
N ASP A 460 13.10 10.24 43.56
CA ASP A 460 11.97 9.35 43.31
C ASP A 460 12.49 7.97 42.84
N PRO A 461 12.30 6.88 43.62
CA PRO A 461 12.79 5.56 43.25
C PRO A 461 12.17 4.97 41.98
N THR A 462 11.03 5.52 41.53
CA THR A 462 10.34 5.06 40.31
C THR A 462 10.96 5.61 39.04
N GLU A 463 11.85 6.59 39.15
CA GLU A 463 12.54 7.18 38.01
C GLU A 463 13.62 6.24 37.46
N SER A 464 13.77 6.28 36.14
CA SER A 464 14.76 5.49 35.43
C SER A 464 15.59 6.36 34.50
N LEU A 465 16.90 6.13 34.51
CA LEU A 465 17.88 6.81 33.69
C LEU A 465 18.58 5.81 32.75
N PRO A 466 19.20 6.28 31.65
CA PRO A 466 20.05 5.41 30.85
C PRO A 466 21.23 4.89 31.68
N PRO A 467 21.70 3.65 31.42
CA PRO A 467 22.85 3.06 32.08
C PRO A 467 24.10 3.94 32.16
N ALA A 468 24.77 3.88 33.31
CA ALA A 468 26.01 4.57 33.65
C ALA A 468 25.99 6.08 33.38
N LEU A 469 24.82 6.73 33.37
CA LEU A 469 24.72 8.16 33.12
C LEU A 469 25.22 8.97 34.31
N LEU A 470 24.74 8.70 35.52
CA LEU A 470 25.21 9.39 36.73
C LEU A 470 26.66 9.03 37.03
N HIS A 471 27.04 7.77 36.80
CA HIS A 471 28.43 7.31 36.89
C HIS A 471 29.35 8.12 35.96
N THR A 472 28.93 8.41 34.73
CA THR A 472 29.72 9.27 33.81
C THR A 472 29.86 10.71 34.32
N VAL A 473 28.81 11.27 34.92
CA VAL A 473 28.87 12.62 35.53
C VAL A 473 29.82 12.61 36.73
N LEU A 474 29.76 11.57 37.56
CA LEU A 474 30.64 11.37 38.71
C LEU A 474 32.11 11.27 38.30
N GLU A 475 32.45 10.44 37.32
CA GLU A 475 33.83 10.30 36.81
C GLU A 475 34.40 11.63 36.30
N ASN A 476 33.59 12.42 35.60
CA ASN A 476 33.97 13.75 35.16
C ASN A 476 34.23 14.66 36.36
N GLY A 477 33.38 14.61 37.39
CA GLY A 477 33.58 15.31 38.66
C GLY A 477 34.91 14.94 39.31
N ILE A 478 35.21 13.66 39.48
CA ILE A 478 36.48 13.20 40.09
C ILE A 478 37.70 13.63 39.26
N THR A 479 37.60 13.62 37.93
CA THR A 479 38.72 13.96 37.04
C THR A 479 39.08 15.45 37.06
N HIS A 480 38.06 16.31 37.18
CA HIS A 480 38.19 17.76 37.08
C HIS A 480 38.22 18.49 38.42
N SER A 481 38.08 17.76 39.53
CA SER A 481 38.05 18.31 40.88
C SER A 481 39.29 17.93 41.69
N LEU A 482 39.76 18.86 42.52
CA LEU A 482 40.76 18.66 43.56
C LEU A 482 40.08 18.72 44.94
N PRO A 483 40.57 17.94 45.93
CA PRO A 483 39.99 17.96 47.28
C PRO A 483 40.02 19.35 47.91
N LEU A 484 39.02 19.62 48.75
CA LEU A 484 38.92 20.82 49.57
C LEU A 484 40.03 20.85 50.63
N ALA A 485 40.17 21.97 51.35
CA ALA A 485 41.16 22.13 52.41
C ALA A 485 41.04 21.10 53.54
N ASP A 486 39.85 20.50 53.72
CA ASP A 486 39.59 19.41 54.68
C ASP A 486 39.92 18.01 54.13
N GLY A 487 40.48 17.92 52.92
CA GLY A 487 40.81 16.66 52.24
C GLY A 487 39.61 15.93 51.64
N THR A 488 38.42 16.54 51.60
CA THR A 488 37.20 15.89 51.10
C THR A 488 36.76 16.40 49.73
N VAL A 489 36.04 15.55 49.00
CA VAL A 489 35.25 15.93 47.82
C VAL A 489 33.82 15.45 48.06
N ARG A 490 32.85 16.35 47.92
CA ARG A 490 31.43 16.02 48.21
C ARG A 490 30.61 16.05 46.93
N PHE A 491 29.77 15.04 46.76
CA PHE A 491 28.84 14.91 45.65
C PHE A 491 27.41 14.97 46.18
N HIS A 492 26.59 15.86 45.60
CA HIS A 492 25.19 16.01 45.96
C HIS A 492 24.31 15.83 44.72
N LEU A 493 23.40 14.86 44.75
CA LEU A 493 22.38 14.66 43.73
C LEU A 493 21.01 15.10 44.25
N SER A 494 20.38 16.04 43.57
CA SER A 494 19.01 16.46 43.88
C SER A 494 18.07 16.21 42.70
N PHE A 495 16.87 15.75 42.99
CA PHE A 495 15.81 15.53 41.99
C PHE A 495 14.61 16.43 42.27
N GLN A 496 14.05 17.00 41.20
CA GLN A 496 12.79 17.74 41.23
C GLN A 496 11.93 17.33 40.04
N ARG A 497 10.64 17.14 40.30
CA ARG A 497 9.64 16.81 39.28
C ARG A 497 8.60 17.90 39.21
N ASN A 498 8.45 18.49 38.03
CA ASN A 498 7.36 19.41 37.72
C ASN A 498 6.37 18.72 36.77
N GLU A 499 5.24 19.37 36.47
CA GLU A 499 4.21 18.84 35.57
C GLU A 499 4.73 18.63 34.13
N HIS A 500 5.75 19.40 33.71
CA HIS A 500 6.24 19.41 32.33
C HIS A 500 7.66 18.87 32.15
N ASP A 501 8.42 18.74 33.24
CA ASP A 501 9.80 18.26 33.18
C ASP A 501 10.27 17.56 34.46
N ARG A 502 11.34 16.78 34.30
CA ARG A 502 12.08 16.11 35.36
C ARG A 502 13.48 16.68 35.36
N GLN A 503 13.92 17.21 36.49
CA GLN A 503 15.19 17.90 36.63
C GLN A 503 16.08 17.16 37.62
N TYR A 504 17.28 16.84 37.18
CA TYR A 504 18.34 16.26 37.99
C TYR A 504 19.48 17.26 38.06
N GLN A 505 19.91 17.56 39.28
CA GLN A 505 21.02 18.46 39.53
C GLN A 505 22.10 17.69 40.30
N PHE A 506 23.27 17.61 39.69
CA PHE A 506 24.44 16.95 40.25
C PHE A 506 25.51 17.99 40.55
N ARG A 507 25.81 18.18 41.83
CA ARG A 507 26.79 19.15 42.33
C ARG A 507 28.00 18.44 42.89
N THR A 508 29.19 18.81 42.42
CA THR A 508 30.47 18.42 43.00
C THR A 508 31.03 19.62 43.75
N GLN A 509 31.17 19.51 45.07
CA GLN A 509 31.82 20.52 45.90
C GLN A 509 33.30 20.19 46.04
N ALA A 510 34.14 20.99 45.38
CA ALA A 510 35.58 20.75 45.27
C ALA A 510 36.31 21.97 44.71
N VAL A 511 37.64 21.99 44.80
CA VAL A 511 38.44 23.00 44.11
C VAL A 511 38.50 22.66 42.61
N ASN A 512 38.04 23.57 41.75
CA ASN A 512 38.10 23.36 40.31
C ASN A 512 39.55 23.37 39.81
N ARG A 513 39.92 22.36 39.04
CA ARG A 513 41.23 22.32 38.38
C ARG A 513 41.26 23.39 37.28
N THR A 514 42.11 24.40 37.41
CA THR A 514 42.32 25.43 36.38
C THR A 514 42.84 24.78 35.10
N SER A 515 41.92 24.48 34.18
CA SER A 515 42.27 23.94 32.87
C SER A 515 42.45 25.10 31.90
N GLY A 516 43.69 25.40 31.53
CA GLY A 516 44.06 26.42 30.53
C GLY A 516 43.68 26.07 29.08
N ASP A 517 42.67 25.24 28.85
CA ASP A 517 42.23 24.86 27.51
C ASP A 517 40.73 24.57 27.52
N LYS A 518 40.01 25.00 26.47
CA LYS A 518 38.55 24.84 26.35
C LYS A 518 38.14 23.38 26.62
N PRO A 519 36.96 23.13 27.23
CA PRO A 519 36.49 21.76 27.48
C PRO A 519 36.39 21.00 26.15
N LYS A 520 37.41 20.18 25.86
CA LYS A 520 37.36 19.23 24.75
C LYS A 520 36.18 18.30 25.04
N THR A 521 35.29 18.15 24.08
CA THR A 521 34.09 17.31 24.21
C THR A 521 34.52 15.85 24.44
N GLY A 522 34.64 15.47 25.71
CA GLY A 522 35.18 14.19 26.14
C GLY A 522 34.32 13.02 25.68
N THR A 523 34.92 11.82 25.70
CA THR A 523 34.23 10.56 25.39
C THR A 523 32.98 10.35 26.26
N GLY A 524 33.02 10.76 27.53
CA GLY A 524 31.87 10.72 28.44
C GLY A 524 30.68 11.58 27.98
N TRP A 525 30.91 12.80 27.48
CA TRP A 525 29.83 13.63 26.93
C TRP A 525 29.19 13.00 25.69
N LYS A 526 30.01 12.44 24.79
CA LYS A 526 29.51 11.75 23.59
C LYS A 526 28.63 10.56 23.97
N TYR A 527 29.04 9.80 25.00
CA TYR A 527 28.28 8.68 25.54
C TYR A 527 26.92 9.12 26.12
N MET A 528 26.92 10.09 27.05
CA MET A 528 25.70 10.60 27.67
C MET A 528 24.72 11.14 26.62
N LYS A 529 25.22 11.94 25.67
CA LYS A 529 24.41 12.47 24.57
C LYS A 529 23.78 11.36 23.74
N ALA A 530 24.53 10.31 23.40
CA ALA A 530 24.02 9.21 22.60
C ALA A 530 22.96 8.39 23.35
N ARG A 531 23.17 8.07 24.63
CA ARG A 531 22.21 7.34 25.48
C ARG A 531 20.93 8.13 25.79
N LEU A 532 21.04 9.43 26.06
CA LEU A 532 19.88 10.30 26.24
C LEU A 532 19.07 10.44 24.95
N THR A 533 19.76 10.55 23.80
CA THR A 533 19.09 10.61 22.49
C THR A 533 18.43 9.28 22.14
N GLU A 534 19.08 8.15 22.42
CA GLU A 534 18.49 6.82 22.25
C GLU A 534 17.23 6.68 23.11
N SER A 535 17.27 7.08 24.38
CA SER A 535 16.18 6.83 25.33
C SER A 535 15.02 7.83 25.24
N TYR A 536 15.32 9.12 25.05
CA TYR A 536 14.34 10.21 25.12
C TYR A 536 14.24 11.03 23.81
N GLY A 537 14.94 10.65 22.75
CA GLY A 537 14.92 11.35 21.47
C GLY A 537 15.49 12.77 21.59
N ARG A 538 14.66 13.79 21.36
CA ARG A 538 15.04 15.22 21.49
C ARG A 538 14.56 15.87 22.78
N ASN A 539 13.90 15.13 23.66
CA ASN A 539 13.20 15.66 24.83
C ASN A 539 14.11 15.69 26.06
N TRP A 540 15.34 16.19 25.89
CA TRP A 540 16.29 16.33 26.99
C TRP A 540 17.23 17.53 26.77
N ALA A 541 17.72 18.11 27.86
CA ALA A 541 18.77 19.10 27.87
C ALA A 541 19.78 18.74 28.96
N LEU A 542 21.07 18.77 28.63
CA LEU A 542 22.17 18.56 29.58
C LEU A 542 23.05 19.82 29.53
N ARG A 543 23.35 20.39 30.69
CA ARG A 543 24.29 21.50 30.84
C ARG A 543 25.26 21.18 31.96
N SER A 544 26.53 21.48 31.73
CA SER A 544 27.59 21.27 32.74
C SER A 544 28.45 22.53 32.76
N GLU A 545 28.63 23.10 33.95
CA GLU A 545 29.36 24.35 34.15
C GLU A 545 30.18 24.31 35.44
N ALA A 546 31.27 25.08 35.45
CA ALA A 546 32.03 25.34 36.66
C ALA A 546 31.30 26.41 37.49
N ASN A 547 31.22 26.18 38.80
CA ASN A 547 30.71 27.11 39.80
C ASN A 547 31.86 27.49 40.76
N GLU A 548 31.72 28.59 41.51
CA GLU A 548 32.73 29.05 42.48
C GLU A 548 33.07 27.99 43.54
N GLU A 549 32.10 27.13 43.87
CA GLU A 549 32.24 26.05 44.85
C GLU A 549 32.52 24.66 44.23
N GLY A 550 32.76 24.57 42.92
CA GLY A 550 33.10 23.31 42.24
C GLY A 550 32.41 23.15 40.87
N TRP A 551 31.76 22.02 40.61
CA TRP A 551 31.17 21.71 39.31
C TRP A 551 29.68 21.40 39.41
N LEU A 552 28.89 21.84 38.43
CA LEU A 552 27.45 21.68 38.40
C LEU A 552 26.98 21.08 37.08
N THR A 553 26.20 20.00 37.14
CA THR A 553 25.56 19.40 35.97
C THR A 553 24.05 19.35 36.14
N HIS A 554 23.33 19.90 35.19
CA HIS A 554 21.87 19.96 35.11
C HIS A 554 21.38 19.10 33.96
N LEU A 555 20.54 18.12 34.26
CA LEU A 555 19.83 17.31 33.27
C LEU A 555 18.34 17.58 33.40
N THR A 556 17.73 18.05 32.33
CA THR A 556 16.28 18.23 32.20
C THR A 556 15.76 17.21 31.20
N ILE A 557 14.71 16.46 31.57
CA ILE A 557 13.99 15.55 30.68
C ILE A 557 12.57 16.08 30.55
N TYR A 558 12.18 16.48 29.34
CA TYR A 558 10.85 17.03 29.07
C TYR A 558 9.82 15.91 28.95
N ALA A 559 8.60 16.15 29.44
CA ALA A 559 7.48 15.24 29.21
C ALA A 559 7.19 15.14 27.70
N ASN A 560 6.87 13.94 27.22
CA ASN A 560 6.43 13.78 25.83
C ASN A 560 5.13 14.57 25.63
N SER A 561 5.17 15.61 24.78
CA SER A 561 4.00 16.39 24.36
C SER A 561 3.09 15.61 23.38
N ASN A 562 2.96 14.30 23.58
CA ASN A 562 2.11 13.40 22.80
C ASN A 562 1.33 12.51 23.78
N HIS A 563 0.30 13.07 24.40
CA HIS A 563 -0.88 12.33 24.81
C HIS A 563 -2.06 12.76 23.96
#